data_AF-A0A376TUV5-F1
#
_entry.id   AF-A0A376TUV5-F1
#
_cell.length_a   1.000
_cell.length_b   1.000
_cell.length_c   1.000
_cell.angle_alpha   90.00
_cell.angle_beta   90.00
_cell.angle_gamma   90.00
#
_symmetry.space_group_name_H-M   'P 1'
#
loop_
_entity.id
_entity.type
_entity.pdbx_description
1 polymer ?
#
loop_
_entity_poly.entity_id
_entity_poly.type
_entity_poly.pdbx_seq_one_letter_code
_entity_poly.pdbx_strand_id
1 'polypeptide(L)' 'MLDVWEGEPELNVELLTKVDIGTPHIAGYTLEGKARGTTQVFEAYSKFIGHEQHVALDTLLPRQSLVALRCMARSINRR' A
#
# COMPACT_ATOMS: atom_id res chain seq x y z
N MET A 1 -11.85 5.28 -10.98
CA MET A 1 -10.81 5.12 -9.95
C MET A 1 -9.58 4.51 -10.60
N LEU A 2 -8.41 5.12 -10.46
CA LEU A 2 -7.14 4.63 -11.00
C LEU A 2 -6.04 4.73 -9.92
N ASP A 3 -5.30 3.65 -9.70
CA ASP A 3 -4.07 3.66 -8.90
C ASP A 3 -2.80 3.55 -9.77
N VAL A 4 -2.93 2.97 -10.98
CA VAL A 4 -1.83 2.81 -11.93
C VAL A 4 -2.07 3.68 -13.16
N TRP A 5 -0.98 4.21 -13.73
CA TRP A 5 -1.02 5.12 -14.86
C TRP A 5 -0.10 4.64 -15.99
N GLU A 6 -0.51 4.89 -17.23
CA GLU A 6 0.39 4.71 -18.37
C GLU A 6 1.44 5.83 -18.36
N GLY A 7 2.72 5.49 -18.59
CA GLY A 7 3.81 6.44 -18.63
C GLY A 7 4.35 6.91 -17.28
N GLU A 8 4.18 6.12 -16.21
CA GLU A 8 4.74 6.47 -14.89
C GLU A 8 6.27 6.75 -14.93
N PRO A 9 6.75 7.76 -14.18
CA PRO A 9 6.00 8.62 -13.25
C PRO A 9 5.23 9.79 -13.91
N GLU A 10 5.44 10.09 -15.18
CA GLU A 10 4.79 11.17 -15.94
C GLU A 10 3.38 10.82 -16.45
N LEU A 11 2.42 10.69 -15.52
CA LEU A 11 1.03 10.38 -15.84
C LEU A 11 0.30 11.50 -16.62
N ASN A 12 -0.71 11.11 -17.40
CA ASN A 12 -1.57 12.05 -18.12
C ASN A 12 -2.46 12.87 -17.16
N VAL A 13 -2.13 14.15 -16.98
CA VAL A 13 -2.83 15.07 -16.08
C VAL A 13 -4.28 15.33 -16.53
N GLU A 14 -4.56 15.34 -17.83
CA GLU A 14 -5.93 15.49 -18.31
C GLU A 14 -6.79 14.29 -17.91
N LEU A 15 -6.24 13.08 -17.95
CA LEU A 15 -6.93 11.89 -17.46
C LEU A 15 -7.13 11.96 -15.93
N LEU A 16 -6.12 12.41 -15.19
CA LEU A 16 -6.23 12.60 -13.73
C LEU A 16 -7.38 13.54 -13.35
N THR A 17 -7.59 14.63 -14.10
CA THR A 17 -8.71 15.54 -13.82
C THR A 17 -10.10 14.96 -14.05
N LYS A 18 -10.20 13.85 -14.81
CA LYS A 18 -11.46 13.19 -15.17
C LYS A 18 -11.84 12.05 -14.22
N VAL A 19 -10.91 11.51 -13.45
CA VAL A 19 -11.21 10.42 -12.51
C VAL A 19 -11.76 10.93 -11.18
N ASP A 20 -12.60 10.13 -10.53
CA ASP A 20 -13.11 10.46 -9.19
C ASP A 20 -12.04 10.30 -8.10
N ILE A 21 -11.19 9.28 -8.23
CA ILE A 21 -10.07 8.99 -7.34
C ILE A 21 -8.89 8.54 -8.20
N GLY A 22 -7.76 9.22 -8.02
CA GLY A 22 -6.47 8.93 -8.63
C GLY A 22 -5.39 8.87 -7.56
N THR A 23 -4.63 7.78 -7.49
CA THR A 23 -3.52 7.61 -6.53
C THR A 23 -2.22 7.24 -7.25
N PRO A 24 -1.04 7.57 -6.69
CA PRO A 24 0.24 7.36 -7.36
C PRO A 24 0.81 5.96 -7.06
N HIS A 25 0.13 4.91 -7.51
CA HIS A 25 0.58 3.52 -7.43
C HIS A 25 0.89 3.05 -5.99
N ILE A 26 -0.05 3.29 -5.08
CA ILE A 26 0.08 2.99 -3.64
C ILE A 26 -1.00 2.05 -3.11
N ALA A 27 -1.86 1.46 -3.95
CA ALA A 27 -2.90 0.55 -3.48
C ALA A 27 -2.35 -0.63 -2.66
N GLY A 28 -1.12 -1.07 -2.95
CA GLY A 28 -0.43 -2.15 -2.22
C GLY A 28 0.39 -1.70 -1.00
N TYR A 29 0.48 -0.40 -0.69
CA TYR A 29 1.45 0.15 0.28
C TYR A 29 0.99 0.04 1.75
N THR A 30 0.53 -1.14 2.15
CA THR A 30 0.22 -1.45 3.55
C THR A 30 1.49 -1.82 4.32
N LEU A 31 1.50 -1.57 5.64
CA LEU A 31 2.60 -2.00 6.50
C LEU A 31 2.66 -3.53 6.56
N GLU A 32 1.48 -4.16 6.62
CA GLU A 32 1.24 -5.59 6.55
C GLU A 32 1.79 -6.18 5.25
N GLY A 33 1.52 -5.55 4.10
CA GLY A 33 1.97 -6.01 2.79
C GLY A 33 3.49 -5.99 2.67
N LYS A 34 4.14 -4.95 3.18
CA LYS A 34 5.60 -4.87 3.25
C LYS A 34 6.19 -5.93 4.17
N ALA A 35 5.62 -6.12 5.36
CA ALA A 35 6.09 -7.13 6.31
C ALA A 35 5.90 -8.56 5.78
N ARG A 36 4.77 -8.86 5.12
CA ARG A 36 4.48 -10.16 4.53
C ARG A 36 5.51 -10.61 3.51
N GLY A 37 6.06 -9.70 2.71
CA GLY A 37 7.12 -10.03 1.75
C GLY A 37 8.33 -10.68 2.44
N THR A 38 8.79 -10.09 3.54
CA THR A 38 9.87 -10.64 4.36
C THR A 38 9.46 -11.95 5.03
N THR A 39 8.26 -12.02 5.62
CA THR A 39 7.74 -13.24 6.28
C THR A 39 7.74 -14.43 5.32
N GLN A 40 7.23 -14.27 4.10
CA GLN A 40 7.18 -15.35 3.12
C GLN A 40 8.57 -15.88 2.74
N VAL A 41 9.54 -15.00 2.54
CA VAL A 41 10.92 -15.40 2.22
C VAL A 41 11.56 -16.11 3.42
N PHE A 42 11.35 -15.61 4.64
CA PHE A 42 11.82 -16.24 5.86
C PHE A 42 11.25 -17.65 6.04
N GLU A 43 9.94 -17.81 5.92
CA GLU A 43 9.27 -19.10 6.09
C GLU A 43 9.75 -20.12 5.03
N ALA A 44 9.85 -19.69 3.76
CA ALA A 44 10.37 -20.51 2.67
C ALA A 44 11.83 -20.95 2.91
N TYR A 45 12.68 -20.02 3.37
CA TYR A 45 14.07 -20.32 3.69
C TYR A 45 14.19 -21.26 4.90
N SER A 46 13.41 -21.02 5.96
CA SER A 46 13.38 -21.86 7.16
C SER A 46 13.04 -23.31 6.82
N LYS A 47 12.05 -23.51 5.94
CA LYS A 47 11.67 -24.80 5.40
C LYS A 47 12.79 -25.42 4.57
N PHE A 48 13.45 -24.65 3.71
CA PHE A 48 14.54 -25.12 2.86
C PHE A 48 15.72 -25.69 3.66
N ILE A 49 16.05 -25.09 4.81
CA ILE A 49 17.14 -25.55 5.67
C ILE A 49 16.72 -26.62 6.70
N GLY A 50 15.48 -27.12 6.64
CA GLY A 50 14.95 -28.14 7.56
C GLY A 50 14.55 -27.61 8.94
N HIS A 51 14.42 -26.30 9.10
CA HIS A 51 13.99 -25.63 10.34
C HIS A 51 12.69 -24.85 10.11
N GLU A 52 11.63 -25.55 9.69
CA GLU A 52 10.34 -24.91 9.37
C GLU A 52 9.84 -24.05 10.54
N GLN A 53 9.63 -22.77 10.27
CA GLN A 53 9.12 -21.78 11.20
C GLN A 53 7.98 -20.99 10.54
N HIS A 54 7.01 -20.61 11.36
CA HIS A 54 5.86 -19.79 10.98
C HIS A 54 5.81 -18.58 11.90
N VAL A 55 5.63 -17.38 11.32
CA VAL A 55 5.65 -16.13 12.11
C VAL A 55 4.34 -15.38 11.94
N ALA A 56 3.64 -15.18 13.05
CA ALA A 56 2.41 -14.41 13.05
C ALA A 56 2.71 -12.92 12.83
N LEU A 57 2.08 -12.32 11.80
CA LEU A 57 2.41 -10.98 11.33
C LEU A 57 2.18 -9.88 12.38
N ASP A 58 1.15 -10.05 13.21
CA ASP A 58 0.79 -9.15 14.32
C ASP A 58 1.90 -9.02 15.37
N THR A 59 2.76 -10.04 15.51
CA THR A 59 3.93 -9.99 16.41
C THR A 59 5.06 -9.10 15.89
N LEU A 60 5.08 -8.84 14.57
CA LEU A 60 6.11 -8.04 13.90
C LEU A 60 5.70 -6.58 13.70
N LEU A 61 4.39 -6.30 13.74
CA LEU A 61 3.85 -4.97 13.46
C LEU A 61 3.86 -4.10 14.72
N PRO A 62 4.14 -2.79 14.59
CA PRO A 62 4.04 -1.86 15.69
C PRO A 62 2.57 -1.73 16.14
N ARG A 63 2.37 -1.45 17.43
CA ARG A 63 1.04 -1.12 17.96
C ARG A 63 0.54 0.16 17.28
N GLN A 64 -0.61 0.07 16.61
CA GLN A 64 -1.22 1.19 15.90
C GLN A 64 -1.83 2.18 16.90
N SER A 65 -1.33 3.42 16.94
CA SER A 65 -2.00 4.54 17.63
C SER A 65 -2.71 5.40 16.58
N LEU A 66 -4.04 5.34 16.53
CA LEU A 66 -4.81 6.23 15.68
C LEU A 66 -4.88 7.62 16.31
N VAL A 67 -4.28 8.60 15.65
CA VAL A 67 -4.54 10.03 15.92
C VAL A 67 -5.62 10.46 14.94
N ALA A 68 -6.72 11.04 15.45
CA ALA A 68 -7.84 11.46 14.63
C ALA A 68 -7.39 12.34 13.45
N LEU A 69 -7.59 11.85 12.23
CA LEU A 69 -7.29 12.58 11.00
C LEU A 69 -8.56 13.26 10.50
N ARG A 70 -8.49 14.58 10.34
CA ARG A 70 -9.59 15.39 9.82
C ARG A 70 -9.33 15.72 8.36
N CYS A 71 -9.96 14.99 7.45
CA CYS A 71 -9.89 15.29 6.02
C CYS A 71 -10.82 16.47 5.69
N MET A 72 -10.25 17.60 5.28
CA MET A 72 -11.00 18.72 4.69
C MET A 72 -11.01 18.56 3.17
N ALA A 73 -12.13 18.09 2.61
CA ALA A 73 -12.32 18.11 1.16
C ALA A 73 -12.55 19.56 0.70
N ARG A 74 -11.65 20.11 -0.12
CA ARG A 74 -11.95 21.33 -0.90
C ARG A 74 -12.70 20.90 -2.15
N SER A 75 -13.94 21.37 -2.29
CA SER A 75 -14.67 21.29 -3.56
C SER A 75 -13.93 22.13 -4.59
N ILE A 76 -13.23 21.47 -5.53
CA ILE A 76 -12.74 22.12 -6.75
C ILE A 76 -13.97 22.30 -7.64
N ASN A 77 -14.38 23.55 -7.80
CA ASN A 77 -15.55 23.94 -8.59
C ASN A 77 -15.34 23.50 -10.06
N ARG A 78 -16.04 22.46 -10.49
CA ARG A 78 -16.03 22.00 -11.88
C ARG A 78 -16.98 22.90 -12.69
N ARG A 79 -16.44 23.69 -13.63
CA ARG A 79 -17.23 24.24 -14.75
C ARG A 79 -17.28 23.21 -15.86
#